data_AF-A0A8J2XDV2-F1
#
_entry.id   AF-A0A8J2XDV2-F1
#
_cell.length_a   1.000
_cell.length_b   1.000
_cell.length_c   1.000
_cell.angle_alpha   90.00
_cell.angle_beta   90.00
_cell.angle_gamma   90.00
#
_symmetry.space_group_name_H-M   'P 1'
#
loop_
_entity.id
_entity.type
_entity.pdbx_description
1 polymer ?
#
loop_
_entity_poly.entity_id
_entity_poly.type
_entity_poly.pdbx_seq_one_letter_code
_entity_poly.pdbx_strand_id
1 'polypeptide(L)'
;MSRSLRLYLKDILTSETKIKRYTQGMRVEDFVSDEKTHYAVVRNLQIIGEAVKNVPMEIRNQYPEAEWRKIAGLRDILAHTYFSLEDEIL
;
A
#
# COMPACT_ATOMS: atom_id res chain seq x y z
N MET A 1 13.39 16.38 -10.88
CA MET A 1 13.10 15.36 -11.92
C MET A 1 11.81 14.64 -11.53
N SER A 2 10.83 14.53 -12.44
CA SER A 2 9.65 13.70 -12.16
C SER A 2 10.05 12.22 -12.20
N ARG A 3 9.51 11.42 -11.29
CA ARG A 3 9.74 9.96 -11.27
C ARG A 3 8.96 9.32 -12.41
N SER A 4 9.57 8.37 -13.13
CA SER A 4 8.91 7.75 -14.27
C SER A 4 7.77 6.81 -13.85
N LEU A 5 6.72 6.72 -14.67
CA LEU A 5 5.59 5.79 -14.48
C LEU A 5 6.06 4.34 -14.25
N ARG A 6 7.08 3.89 -14.99
CA ARG A 6 7.67 2.56 -14.84
C ARG A 6 8.16 2.29 -13.42
N LEU A 7 8.72 3.29 -12.74
CA LEU A 7 9.18 3.14 -11.36
C LEU A 7 8.00 3.02 -10.38
N TYR A 8 6.90 3.75 -10.59
CA TYR A 8 5.69 3.60 -9.78
C TYR A 8 5.05 2.22 -9.98
N LEU A 9 4.95 1.73 -11.21
CA LEU A 9 4.46 0.37 -11.47
C LEU A 9 5.37 -0.69 -10.83
N LYS A 10 6.69 -0.47 -10.87
CA LYS A 10 7.66 -1.35 -10.21
C LYS A 10 7.47 -1.36 -8.69
N ASP A 11 7.18 -0.21 -8.07
CA ASP A 11 6.88 -0.16 -6.63
C ASP A 11 5.65 -0.99 -6.29
N ILE A 12 4.58 -0.85 -7.06
CA ILE A 12 3.34 -1.61 -6.85
C ILE A 12 3.64 -3.11 -6.86
N LEU A 13 4.32 -3.59 -7.91
CA LEU A 13 4.69 -5.01 -8.04
C LEU A 13 5.62 -5.47 -6.92
N THR A 14 6.61 -4.66 -6.56
CA THR A 14 7.58 -5.00 -5.52
C THR A 14 6.91 -5.10 -4.15
N SER A 15 6.02 -4.16 -3.83
CA SER A 15 5.29 -4.14 -2.57
C SER A 15 4.27 -5.27 -2.48
N GLU A 16 3.58 -5.57 -3.58
CA GLU A 16 2.66 -6.71 -3.67
C GLU A 16 3.39 -8.05 -3.43
N THR A 17 4.56 -8.23 -4.07
CA THR A 17 5.39 -9.43 -3.87
C THR A 17 5.86 -9.56 -2.42
N LYS A 18 6.25 -8.44 -1.79
CA LYS A 18 6.64 -8.42 -0.38
C LYS A 18 5.50 -8.81 0.55
N ILE A 19 4.31 -8.22 0.35
CA ILE A 19 3.12 -8.53 1.16
C ILE A 19 2.83 -10.03 1.08
N LYS A 20 2.73 -10.59 -0.13
CA LYS A 20 2.50 -12.02 -0.34
C LYS A 20 3.52 -12.90 0.38
N ARG A 21 4.80 -12.51 0.31
CA ARG A 21 5.89 -13.25 0.97
C ARG A 21 5.78 -13.19 2.49
N TYR A 22 5.45 -12.04 3.06
CA TYR A 22 5.37 -11.87 4.51
C TYR A 22 4.17 -12.59 5.11
N THR A 23 3.05 -12.63 4.39
CA THR A 23 1.82 -13.27 4.88
C THR A 23 1.68 -14.74 4.46
N GLN A 24 2.68 -15.29 3.76
CA GLN A 24 2.61 -16.66 3.25
C GLN A 24 2.51 -17.67 4.40
N GLY A 25 1.43 -18.46 4.40
CA GLY A 25 1.19 -19.50 5.40
C GLY A 25 0.75 -18.98 6.77
N MET A 26 0.57 -17.67 6.93
CA MET A 26 0.02 -17.09 8.16
C MET A 26 -1.49 -17.23 8.17
N ARG A 27 -2.04 -17.55 9.34
CA ARG A 27 -3.46 -17.29 9.60
C ARG A 27 -3.66 -15.82 9.95
N VAL A 28 -4.92 -15.39 9.98
CA VAL A 28 -5.27 -14.02 10.37
C VAL A 28 -4.84 -13.73 11.80
N GLU A 29 -4.98 -14.69 12.71
CA GLU A 29 -4.59 -14.50 14.12
C GLU A 29 -3.08 -14.34 14.25
N ASP A 30 -2.31 -15.12 13.50
CA ASP A 30 -0.84 -15.02 13.46
C ASP A 30 -0.43 -13.64 12.93
N PHE A 31 -1.06 -13.17 11.85
CA PHE A 31 -0.79 -11.87 11.25
C PHE A 31 -1.10 -10.70 12.20
N VAL A 32 -2.22 -10.75 12.91
CA VAL A 32 -2.62 -9.71 13.86
C VAL A 32 -1.71 -9.69 15.09
N SER A 33 -1.20 -10.86 15.51
CA SER A 33 -0.30 -10.98 16.66
C SER A 33 1.17 -10.64 16.35
N ASP A 34 1.59 -10.73 15.08
CA ASP A 34 2.94 -10.37 14.63
C ASP A 34 2.98 -8.89 14.21
N GLU A 35 3.25 -8.04 15.19
CA GLU A 35 3.37 -6.59 15.02
C GLU A 35 4.34 -6.19 13.89
N LYS A 36 5.48 -6.89 13.78
CA LYS A 36 6.49 -6.60 12.76
C LYS A 36 5.94 -6.88 11.36
N THR A 37 5.27 -8.01 11.18
CA THR A 37 4.67 -8.36 9.88
C THR A 37 3.51 -7.44 9.56
N HIS A 38 2.68 -7.10 10.55
CA HIS A 38 1.61 -6.12 10.39
C HIS A 38 2.15 -4.77 9.88
N TYR A 39 3.16 -4.20 10.54
CA TYR A 39 3.79 -2.94 10.11
C TYR A 39 4.46 -3.04 8.73
N ALA A 40 5.11 -4.17 8.43
CA ALA A 40 5.70 -4.39 7.11
C ALA A 40 4.62 -4.39 6.02
N VAL A 41 3.47 -5.01 6.25
CA VAL A 41 2.34 -5.03 5.30
C VAL A 41 1.73 -3.64 5.14
N VAL A 42 1.42 -2.96 6.24
CA VAL A 42 0.86 -1.59 6.22
C VAL A 42 1.76 -0.64 5.43
N ARG A 43 3.07 -0.68 5.66
CA ARG A 43 4.03 0.15 4.91
C ARG A 43 4.00 -0.13 3.41
N ASN A 44 3.89 -1.40 3.00
CA ASN A 44 3.82 -1.74 1.58
C ASN A 44 2.49 -1.31 0.94
N LEU A 45 1.38 -1.36 1.68
CA LEU A 45 0.09 -0.84 1.22
C LEU A 45 0.11 0.69 1.03
N GLN A 46 0.78 1.43 1.93
CA GLN A 46 1.00 2.87 1.77
C GLN A 46 1.81 3.20 0.50
N ILE A 47 2.87 2.43 0.22
CA ILE A 47 3.69 2.58 -1.00
C ILE A 47 2.84 2.33 -2.25
N ILE A 48 2.00 1.29 -2.25
CA ILE A 48 1.09 0.99 -3.36
C ILE A 48 0.12 2.17 -3.59
N GLY A 49 -0.52 2.67 -2.54
CA GLY A 49 -1.45 3.80 -2.64
C GLY A 49 -0.78 5.07 -3.17
N GLU A 50 0.43 5.37 -2.71
CA GLU A 50 1.22 6.50 -3.23
C GLU A 50 1.59 6.31 -4.71
N ALA A 51 2.05 5.13 -5.07
CA ALA A 51 2.41 4.83 -6.46
C ALA A 51 1.20 4.97 -7.39
N VAL A 52 0.02 4.49 -6.97
CA VAL A 52 -1.23 4.64 -7.72
C VAL A 52 -1.61 6.11 -7.90
N LYS A 53 -1.47 6.96 -6.87
CA LYS A 53 -1.75 8.42 -7.00
C LYS A 53 -0.93 9.09 -8.09
N ASN A 54 0.24 8.55 -8.44
CA ASN A 54 1.13 9.08 -9.46
C ASN A 54 0.95 8.44 -10.85
N VAL A 55 0.05 7.46 -11.02
CA VAL A 55 -0.29 6.92 -12.35
C VAL A 55 -1.16 7.93 -13.10
N PRO A 56 -0.86 8.32 -14.36
CA PRO A 56 -1.67 9.27 -15.12
C PRO A 56 -3.12 8.80 -15.33
N MET A 57 -4.06 9.74 -15.39
CA MET A 57 -5.49 9.43 -15.53
C MET A 57 -5.79 8.69 -16.84
N GLU A 58 -5.06 9.03 -17.90
CA GLU A 58 -5.16 8.42 -19.22
C GLU A 58 -4.86 6.92 -19.17
N ILE A 59 -3.94 6.50 -18.30
CA ILE A 59 -3.62 5.09 -18.07
C ILE A 59 -4.70 4.45 -17.21
N ARG A 60 -5.13 5.10 -16.11
CA ARG A 60 -6.19 4.55 -15.24
C ARG A 60 -7.49 4.31 -16.01
N ASN A 61 -7.85 5.20 -16.91
CA ASN A 61 -9.04 5.09 -17.76
C ASN A 61 -8.98 3.92 -18.75
N GLN A 62 -7.77 3.47 -19.13
CA GLN A 62 -7.59 2.28 -19.97
C GLN A 62 -7.80 0.96 -19.21
N TYR A 63 -7.74 1.00 -17.88
CA TYR A 63 -7.90 -0.16 -16.99
C TYR A 63 -8.98 0.10 -15.93
N PRO A 64 -10.25 0.33 -16.33
CA PRO A 64 -11.32 0.69 -15.41
C PRO A 64 -11.69 -0.43 -14.42
N GLU A 65 -11.28 -1.67 -14.68
CA GLU A 65 -11.46 -2.82 -13.79
C GLU A 65 -10.63 -2.71 -12.50
N ALA A 66 -9.54 -1.94 -12.52
CA ALA A 66 -8.77 -1.66 -11.33
C ALA A 66 -9.47 -0.58 -10.49
N GLU A 67 -9.65 -0.84 -9.19
CA GLU A 67 -10.31 0.08 -8.27
C GLU A 67 -9.38 1.24 -7.83
N TRP A 68 -8.86 2.01 -8.80
CA TRP A 68 -7.83 3.03 -8.61
C TRP A 68 -8.11 4.00 -7.47
N ARG A 69 -9.36 4.46 -7.35
CA ARG A 69 -9.78 5.39 -6.31
C ARG A 69 -9.68 4.77 -4.91
N LYS A 70 -10.05 3.50 -4.76
CA LYS A 70 -9.95 2.79 -3.48
C LYS A 70 -8.49 2.53 -3.11
N ILE A 71 -7.67 2.12 -4.07
CA ILE A 71 -6.24 1.87 -3.84
C ILE A 71 -5.51 3.18 -3.46
N ALA A 72 -5.80 4.28 -4.15
CA ALA A 72 -5.27 5.60 -3.79
C ALA A 72 -5.73 6.05 -2.38
N GLY A 73 -7.01 5.84 -2.07
CA GLY A 73 -7.59 6.20 -0.77
C GLY A 73 -7.09 5.35 0.39
N LEU A 74 -6.61 4.13 0.14
CA LEU A 74 -6.03 3.25 1.16
C LEU A 74 -4.86 3.90 1.89
N ARG A 75 -4.01 4.67 1.19
CA ARG A 75 -2.93 5.42 1.82
C ARG A 75 -3.47 6.40 2.85
N ASP A 76 -4.53 7.12 2.52
CA ASP A 76 -5.08 8.17 3.38
C ASP A 76 -5.71 7.56 4.64
N ILE A 77 -6.46 6.47 4.47
CA ILE A 77 -7.01 5.69 5.60
C ILE A 77 -5.88 5.18 6.48
N LEU A 78 -4.88 4.49 5.91
CA LEU A 78 -3.77 3.93 6.69
C LEU A 78 -2.92 5.00 7.35
N ALA A 79 -2.73 6.17 6.73
CA ALA A 79 -2.04 7.27 7.37
C ALA A 79 -2.85 7.79 8.57
N HIS A 80 -4.14 8.08 8.40
CA HIS A 80 -4.98 8.60 9.49
C HIS A 80 -5.17 7.61 10.64
N THR A 81 -5.46 6.33 10.34
CA THR A 81 -5.64 5.30 11.37
C THR A 81 -4.34 5.02 12.15
N TYR A 82 -3.18 5.19 11.52
CA TYR A 82 -1.88 4.98 12.16
C TYR A 82 -1.41 6.22 12.94
N PHE A 83 -1.66 7.44 12.44
CA PHE A 83 -1.40 8.67 13.20
C PHE A 83 -2.28 8.75 14.46
N SER A 84 -3.51 8.22 14.44
CA SER A 84 -4.31 8.08 15.66
C SER A 84 -3.72 7.14 16.72
N LEU A 85 -2.76 6.28 16.36
CA LEU A 85 -2.01 5.44 17.31
C LEU A 85 -0.68 6.07 17.74
N GLU A 86 -0.11 6.99 16.95
CA GLU A 86 1.13 7.71 17.27
C GLU A 86 0.91 8.96 18.14
N ASP A 87 -0.30 9.54 18.15
CA ASP A 87 -0.64 10.74 18.96
C ASP A 87 -0.66 10.48 20.48
N GLU A 88 -0.51 9.23 20.95
CA GLU A 88 -0.40 8.91 22.38
C GLU A 88 1.06 8.90 22.91
N ILE A 89 2.08 9.07 22.04
CA ILE A 89 3.50 8.98 22.42
C ILE A 89 4.31 10.24 21.99
N LEU A 90 3.66 11.37 21.69
CA LEU A 90 4.34 12.66 21.51
C LEU A 90 3.89 13.71 22.53
#